data_AF-A0A1E7ETF6-F1
#
_entry.id   AF-A0A1E7ETF6-F1
#
_cell.length_a   1.000
_cell.length_b   1.000
_cell.length_c   1.000
_cell.angle_alpha   90.00
_cell.angle_beta   90.00
_cell.angle_gamma   90.00
#
_symmetry.space_group_name_H-M   'P 1'
#
loop_
_entity.id
_entity.type
_entity.pdbx_description
1 polymer ?
#
loop_
_entity_poly.entity_id
_entity_poly.type
_entity_poly.pdbx_seq_one_letter_code
_entity_poly.pdbx_strand_id
1 'polypeptide(L)'
;MLGKLLKEMKAKRELTGIKSDSQDTIEKLESQTSGEHGGNMDFTTDTVIDEVADVLKLPVYAANIVESADISSDKAAAPLDQDVMDELQDYVYSIASMYNKNAFHSFEHASHVSMSCIKLLNRIASREESTEDGIDHTYDICSDPLTSFAIVFSALIHDVDHTGVPNVQLVKEHSPVASIYKNKSVAEQNSIDVGWRLLMKPSYRKLRRYIYTTVAEYKCFRQLVVNAVMATDICDKDLIKARNQRWDLAFSTPNNSSSNNNDSSNVTKTPDSQFEPVVRRVNNHKGTVVIEHLIQLSDVAHTMQHWHIYRRWNERLFEESYVAYADCRSDTNPADNWYQGELGFYDFYIIPLAKKIQQCQVFGVSSDEYLSYAIQNRAEWEERGKEIVEEMAKKMDAIHHAKISRQLLQLEMAVGESGQS
;
A
#
# COMPACT_ATOMS: atom_id res chain seq x y z
N MET A 1 -4.23 11.64 -11.19
CA MET A 1 -3.42 12.03 -10.02
C MET A 1 -1.93 11.73 -10.21
N LEU A 2 -1.50 10.51 -10.57
CA LEU A 2 -0.06 10.22 -10.80
C LEU A 2 0.61 11.21 -11.77
N GLY A 3 -0.02 11.53 -12.90
CA GLY A 3 0.48 12.57 -13.81
C GLY A 3 0.49 13.99 -13.23
N LYS A 4 -0.36 14.31 -12.24
CA LYS A 4 -0.30 15.58 -11.51
C LYS A 4 0.93 15.62 -10.61
N LEU A 5 1.14 14.55 -9.83
CA LEU A 5 2.29 14.40 -8.93
C LEU A 5 3.62 14.44 -9.69
N LEU A 6 3.71 13.82 -10.88
CA LEU A 6 4.91 13.92 -11.73
C LEU A 6 5.21 15.37 -12.16
N LYS A 7 4.20 16.21 -12.40
CA LYS A 7 4.39 17.65 -12.69
C LYS A 7 4.93 18.38 -11.47
N GLU A 8 4.34 18.13 -10.31
CA GLU A 8 4.77 18.72 -9.04
C GLU A 8 6.22 18.34 -8.69
N MET A 9 6.60 17.08 -8.94
CA MET A 9 7.99 16.61 -8.79
C MET A 9 8.96 17.35 -9.72
N LYS A 10 8.60 17.54 -10.99
CA LYS A 10 9.42 18.31 -11.95
C LYS A 10 9.56 19.77 -11.50
N ALA A 11 8.45 20.43 -11.16
CA ALA A 11 8.45 21.81 -10.67
C ALA A 11 9.31 21.96 -9.40
N LYS A 12 9.20 21.03 -8.45
CA LYS A 12 10.03 21.01 -7.24
C LYS A 12 11.53 20.94 -7.56
N ARG A 13 11.95 20.09 -8.51
CA ARG A 13 13.36 20.00 -8.92
C ARG A 13 13.87 21.29 -9.53
N GLU A 14 13.07 21.91 -10.40
CA GLU A 14 13.39 23.19 -11.04
C GLU A 14 13.56 24.31 -10.00
N LEU A 15 12.67 24.38 -9.01
CA LEU A 15 12.72 25.39 -7.93
C LEU A 15 13.88 25.17 -6.95
N THR A 16 14.18 23.92 -6.61
CA THR A 16 15.24 23.59 -5.64
C THR A 16 16.64 23.49 -6.26
N GLY A 17 16.74 23.53 -7.60
CA GLY A 17 18.00 23.43 -8.32
C GLY A 17 18.70 22.08 -8.16
N ILE A 18 17.95 21.01 -7.88
CA ILE A 18 18.49 19.64 -7.78
C ILE A 18 19.14 19.28 -9.12
N LYS A 19 20.43 18.95 -9.10
CA LYS A 19 21.17 18.49 -10.27
C LYS A 19 20.99 16.99 -10.44
N SER A 20 20.58 16.58 -11.63
CA SER A 20 20.48 15.16 -11.98
C SER A 20 21.87 14.50 -11.96
N ASP A 21 21.93 13.27 -11.45
CA ASP A 21 23.13 12.44 -11.60
C ASP A 21 23.30 12.02 -13.06
N SER A 22 24.50 11.55 -13.42
CA SER A 22 24.73 11.09 -14.80
C SER A 22 23.79 9.93 -15.15
N GLN A 23 23.38 9.87 -16.41
CA GLN A 23 22.52 8.81 -16.91
C GLN A 23 23.11 7.42 -16.62
N ASP A 24 24.41 7.23 -16.88
CA ASP A 24 25.14 5.99 -16.61
C ASP A 24 25.07 5.59 -15.14
N THR A 25 25.10 6.56 -14.22
CA THR A 25 25.03 6.30 -12.77
C THR A 25 23.67 5.70 -12.40
N ILE A 26 22.58 6.27 -12.91
CA ILE A 26 21.24 5.78 -12.59
C ILE A 26 20.94 4.48 -13.33
N GLU A 27 21.32 4.34 -14.60
CA GLU A 27 21.10 3.09 -15.37
C GLU A 27 21.86 1.90 -14.75
N LYS A 28 23.08 2.15 -14.24
CA LYS A 28 23.83 1.16 -13.47
C LYS A 28 23.12 0.78 -12.17
N LEU A 29 22.52 1.74 -11.48
CA LEU A 29 21.76 1.47 -10.26
C LEU A 29 20.48 0.66 -10.55
N GLU A 30 19.76 1.01 -11.62
CA GLU A 30 18.54 0.30 -12.03
C GLU A 30 18.85 -1.14 -12.42
N SER A 31 19.91 -1.40 -13.18
CA SER A 31 20.31 -2.77 -13.57
C SER A 31 20.74 -3.63 -12.40
N GLN A 32 21.38 -3.05 -11.37
CA GLN A 32 21.75 -3.76 -10.14
C GLN A 32 20.52 -4.21 -9.33
N THR A 33 19.49 -3.38 -9.24
CA THR A 33 18.25 -3.70 -8.51
C THR A 33 17.28 -4.56 -9.33
N SER A 34 17.35 -4.52 -10.66
CA SER A 34 16.43 -5.26 -11.55
C SER A 34 16.69 -6.77 -11.58
N GLY A 35 17.81 -7.25 -11.02
CA GLY A 35 18.09 -8.66 -10.89
C GLY A 35 18.01 -9.43 -12.22
N GLU A 36 18.63 -8.94 -13.31
CA GLU A 36 18.92 -9.79 -14.47
C GLU A 36 19.95 -10.87 -14.06
N HIS A 37 19.50 -11.88 -13.30
CA HIS A 37 20.24 -13.12 -13.02
C HIS A 37 20.13 -14.06 -14.23
N GLY A 38 20.55 -13.56 -15.39
CA GLY A 38 20.80 -14.35 -16.60
C GLY A 38 22.23 -14.89 -16.60
N GLY A 39 22.59 -15.71 -15.60
CA GLY A 39 23.90 -16.38 -15.57
C GLY A 39 24.39 -16.66 -14.14
N ASN A 40 24.37 -17.92 -13.74
CA ASN A 40 24.80 -18.46 -12.43
C ASN A 40 24.09 -17.82 -11.22
N MET A 41 23.13 -18.56 -10.65
CA MET A 41 22.62 -18.34 -9.30
C MET A 41 23.79 -18.36 -8.30
N ASP A 42 24.30 -17.19 -7.97
CA ASP A 42 24.84 -16.94 -6.64
C ASP A 42 23.65 -16.46 -5.81
N PHE A 43 23.24 -17.25 -4.82
CA PHE A 43 22.13 -16.92 -3.93
C PHE A 43 22.53 -15.69 -3.10
N THR A 44 22.21 -14.49 -3.58
CA THR A 44 22.00 -13.39 -2.63
C THR A 44 20.81 -13.82 -1.78
N THR A 45 21.05 -14.05 -0.50
CA THR A 45 20.07 -14.55 0.46
C THR A 45 18.91 -13.59 0.70
N ASP A 46 18.93 -12.39 0.13
CA ASP A 46 18.08 -11.30 0.57
C ASP A 46 16.84 -11.21 -0.34
N THR A 47 15.70 -10.96 0.29
CA THR A 47 14.37 -10.85 -0.30
C THR A 47 13.83 -9.44 -0.04
N VAL A 48 12.72 -9.05 -0.67
CA VAL A 48 12.16 -7.69 -0.55
C VAL A 48 11.86 -7.30 0.90
N ILE A 49 11.45 -8.26 1.75
CA ILE A 49 11.21 -8.00 3.18
C ILE A 49 12.49 -7.56 3.93
N ASP A 50 13.67 -7.96 3.45
CA ASP A 50 14.97 -7.58 4.03
C ASP A 50 15.34 -6.12 3.67
N GLU A 51 14.66 -5.51 2.68
CA GLU A 51 14.80 -4.09 2.36
C GLU A 51 13.96 -3.19 3.30
N VAL A 52 13.04 -3.73 4.11
CA VAL A 52 12.15 -2.92 4.97
C VAL A 52 12.97 -2.16 6.02
N ALA A 53 12.87 -0.83 5.98
CA ALA A 53 13.53 0.04 6.97
C ALA A 53 12.63 0.29 8.19
N ASP A 54 13.21 0.30 9.40
CA ASP A 54 12.49 0.70 10.61
C ASP A 54 12.04 2.17 10.58
N VAL A 55 12.82 3.03 9.92
CA VAL A 55 12.57 4.47 9.83
C VAL A 55 12.92 4.96 8.43
N LEU A 56 11.91 5.48 7.73
CA LEU A 56 12.08 6.14 6.45
C LEU A 56 12.83 7.47 6.63
N LYS A 57 13.82 7.69 5.78
CA LYS A 57 14.49 9.00 5.68
C LYS A 57 13.66 9.89 4.74
N LEU A 58 12.74 10.65 5.31
CA LEU A 58 11.88 11.52 4.53
C LEU A 58 12.67 12.74 4.02
N PRO A 59 12.38 13.23 2.80
CA PRO A 59 12.99 14.45 2.27
C PRO A 59 12.68 15.64 3.18
N VAL A 60 13.67 16.51 3.43
CA VAL A 60 13.43 17.74 4.20
C VAL A 60 12.73 18.74 3.30
N TYR A 61 11.54 19.18 3.69
CA TYR A 61 10.88 20.30 3.05
C TYR A 61 11.37 21.60 3.69
N ALA A 62 12.05 22.45 2.91
CA ALA A 62 12.40 23.78 3.36
C ALA A 62 11.17 24.70 3.16
N ALA A 63 10.31 24.80 4.18
CA ALA A 63 9.12 25.66 4.19
C ALA A 63 9.42 27.10 3.67
N ASN A 64 10.61 27.62 3.95
CA ASN A 64 11.07 28.96 3.54
C ASN A 64 11.25 29.17 2.02
N ILE A 65 11.21 28.12 1.19
CA ILE A 65 11.38 28.24 -0.27
C ILE A 65 10.01 28.38 -0.98
N VAL A 66 8.92 27.89 -0.37
CA VAL A 66 7.63 27.71 -1.03
C VAL A 66 6.56 28.71 -0.61
N GLU A 67 6.72 29.44 0.51
CA GLU A 67 5.84 30.60 0.81
C GLU A 67 5.81 31.65 -0.33
N SER A 68 6.83 31.66 -1.20
CA SER A 68 6.88 32.53 -2.39
C SER A 68 6.42 31.90 -3.71
N ALA A 69 6.13 30.59 -3.75
CA ALA A 69 5.79 29.87 -4.98
C ALA A 69 4.51 29.06 -4.79
N ASP A 70 3.45 29.48 -5.48
CA ASP A 70 2.14 28.83 -5.54
C ASP A 70 2.21 27.49 -6.33
N ILE A 71 2.94 26.51 -5.78
CA ILE A 71 3.20 25.18 -6.39
C ILE A 71 1.92 24.33 -6.45
N SER A 72 0.94 24.60 -5.58
CA SER A 72 -0.34 23.89 -5.53
C SER A 72 -1.34 24.35 -6.61
N SER A 73 -1.07 25.45 -7.32
CA SER A 73 -1.91 25.90 -8.41
C SER A 73 -1.66 25.09 -9.69
N ASP A 74 -2.70 24.42 -10.21
CA ASP A 74 -2.74 23.78 -11.54
C ASP A 74 -2.38 24.74 -12.70
N LYS A 75 -2.17 26.04 -12.41
CA LYS A 75 -1.92 27.11 -13.38
C LYS A 75 -0.45 27.40 -13.64
N ALA A 76 0.50 26.89 -12.84
CA ALA A 76 1.91 27.28 -12.95
C ALA A 76 2.86 26.22 -13.55
N ALA A 77 2.51 24.93 -13.53
CA ALA A 77 3.40 23.86 -13.98
C ALA A 77 3.25 23.56 -15.49
N ALA A 78 4.38 23.49 -16.19
CA ALA A 78 4.41 23.07 -17.60
C ALA A 78 3.74 21.68 -17.78
N PRO A 79 3.03 21.44 -18.90
CA PRO A 79 2.47 20.13 -19.19
C PRO A 79 3.59 19.07 -19.24
N LEU A 80 3.26 17.83 -18.84
CA LEU A 80 4.17 16.71 -19.03
C LEU A 80 4.36 16.45 -20.51
N ASP A 81 5.56 15.99 -20.87
CA ASP A 81 5.83 15.54 -22.22
C ASP A 81 4.88 14.37 -22.57
N GLN A 82 4.34 14.38 -23.80
CA GLN A 82 3.30 13.43 -24.19
C GLN A 82 3.78 11.98 -24.10
N ASP A 83 5.04 11.73 -24.44
CA ASP A 83 5.68 10.42 -24.34
C ASP A 83 5.75 9.90 -22.89
N VAL A 84 5.95 10.77 -21.90
CA VAL A 84 5.92 10.40 -20.47
C VAL A 84 4.50 10.03 -20.05
N MET A 85 3.50 10.76 -20.54
CA MET A 85 2.09 10.43 -20.29
C MET A 85 1.69 9.12 -20.96
N ASP A 86 2.19 8.83 -22.16
CA ASP A 86 1.97 7.57 -22.87
C ASP A 86 2.62 6.40 -22.11
N GLU A 87 3.87 6.55 -21.65
CA GLU A 87 4.56 5.55 -20.82
C GLU A 87 3.84 5.31 -19.48
N LEU A 88 3.32 6.38 -18.84
CA LEU A 88 2.54 6.26 -17.61
C LEU A 88 1.21 5.51 -17.84
N GLN A 89 0.49 5.83 -18.91
CA GLN A 89 -0.77 5.17 -19.25
C GLN A 89 -0.56 3.69 -19.58
N ASP A 90 0.47 3.38 -20.37
CA ASP A 90 0.84 2.01 -20.71
C ASP A 90 1.26 1.22 -19.46
N TYR A 91 2.01 1.82 -18.54
CA TYR A 91 2.37 1.19 -17.27
C TYR A 91 1.13 0.85 -16.43
N VAL A 92 0.21 1.80 -16.25
CA VAL A 92 -1.03 1.59 -15.50
C VAL A 92 -1.91 0.52 -16.16
N TYR A 93 -2.03 0.55 -17.49
CA TYR A 93 -2.76 -0.46 -18.25
C TYR A 93 -2.14 -1.85 -18.10
N SER A 94 -0.82 -1.93 -18.17
CA SER A 94 -0.08 -3.18 -17.98
C SER A 94 -0.28 -3.74 -16.58
N ILE A 95 -0.15 -2.93 -15.52
CA ILE A 95 -0.46 -3.36 -14.14
C ILE A 95 -1.91 -3.83 -14.03
N ALA A 96 -2.87 -3.06 -14.55
CA ALA A 96 -4.29 -3.42 -14.52
C ALA A 96 -4.56 -4.78 -15.19
N SER A 97 -3.85 -5.08 -16.28
CA SER A 97 -3.96 -6.37 -16.98
C SER A 97 -3.34 -7.56 -16.23
N MET A 98 -2.47 -7.29 -15.25
CA MET A 98 -1.80 -8.29 -14.42
C MET A 98 -2.57 -8.59 -13.13
N TYR A 99 -3.64 -7.85 -12.82
CA TYR A 99 -4.58 -8.25 -11.78
C TYR A 99 -5.40 -9.44 -12.27
N ASN A 100 -5.36 -10.54 -11.52
CA ASN A 100 -6.18 -11.70 -11.78
C ASN A 100 -7.68 -11.34 -11.62
N LYS A 101 -8.54 -12.10 -12.30
CA LYS A 101 -10.00 -11.91 -12.24
C LYS A 101 -10.60 -12.49 -10.95
N ASN A 102 -10.07 -12.06 -9.81
CA ASN A 102 -10.62 -12.41 -8.52
C ASN A 102 -11.83 -11.53 -8.21
N ALA A 103 -12.72 -12.00 -7.35
CA ALA A 103 -13.87 -11.21 -6.96
C ALA A 103 -13.47 -10.01 -6.11
N PHE A 104 -12.53 -10.13 -5.17
CA PHE A 104 -12.11 -9.04 -4.29
C PHE A 104 -10.77 -8.43 -4.69
N HIS A 105 -9.68 -9.21 -4.67
CA HIS A 105 -8.32 -8.75 -4.97
C HIS A 105 -8.15 -8.57 -6.49
N SER A 106 -8.79 -7.51 -7.00
CA SER A 106 -8.92 -7.15 -8.41
C SER A 106 -8.45 -5.72 -8.68
N PHE A 107 -8.37 -5.31 -9.95
CA PHE A 107 -7.98 -3.94 -10.28
C PHE A 107 -8.99 -2.90 -9.74
N GLU A 108 -10.26 -3.27 -9.58
CA GLU A 108 -11.24 -2.39 -8.91
C GLU A 108 -10.89 -2.15 -7.44
N HIS A 109 -10.36 -3.15 -6.73
CA HIS A 109 -9.88 -2.98 -5.34
C HIS A 109 -8.69 -2.04 -5.31
N ALA A 110 -7.65 -2.31 -6.13
CA ALA A 110 -6.49 -1.43 -6.26
C ALA A 110 -6.87 0.02 -6.59
N SER A 111 -7.89 0.21 -7.43
CA SER A 111 -8.45 1.53 -7.75
C SER A 111 -9.13 2.19 -6.55
N HIS A 112 -9.90 1.43 -5.76
CA HIS A 112 -10.54 1.93 -4.53
C HIS A 112 -9.50 2.35 -3.49
N VAL A 113 -8.48 1.52 -3.25
CA VAL A 113 -7.35 1.82 -2.36
C VAL A 113 -6.60 3.06 -2.83
N SER A 114 -6.26 3.15 -4.12
CA SER A 114 -5.59 4.31 -4.70
C SER A 114 -6.38 5.61 -4.50
N MET A 115 -7.70 5.56 -4.71
CA MET A 115 -8.57 6.71 -4.49
C MET A 115 -8.68 7.10 -3.00
N SER A 116 -8.67 6.11 -2.10
CA SER A 116 -8.64 6.36 -0.66
C SER A 116 -7.34 7.05 -0.24
N CYS A 117 -6.18 6.54 -0.69
CA CYS A 117 -4.87 7.16 -0.46
C CYS A 117 -4.86 8.62 -0.91
N ILE A 118 -5.35 8.91 -2.12
CA ILE A 118 -5.40 10.27 -2.67
C ILE A 118 -6.27 11.19 -1.80
N LYS A 119 -7.43 10.72 -1.36
CA LYS A 119 -8.33 11.51 -0.49
C LYS A 119 -7.69 11.82 0.85
N LEU A 120 -7.01 10.84 1.46
CA LEU A 120 -6.32 11.02 2.74
C LEU A 120 -5.14 11.99 2.59
N LEU A 121 -4.32 11.83 1.55
CA LEU A 121 -3.21 12.76 1.26
C LEU A 121 -3.71 14.20 1.08
N ASN A 122 -4.76 14.43 0.29
CA ASN A 122 -5.33 15.76 0.09
C ASN A 122 -5.87 16.38 1.40
N ARG A 123 -6.42 15.56 2.30
CA ARG A 123 -6.90 16.04 3.60
C ARG A 123 -5.75 16.42 4.54
N ILE A 124 -4.66 15.66 4.53
CA ILE A 124 -3.45 16.02 5.29
C ILE A 124 -2.89 17.34 4.76
N ALA A 125 -2.72 17.48 3.44
CA ALA A 125 -2.23 18.70 2.81
C ALA A 125 -3.09 19.94 3.14
N SER A 126 -4.42 19.81 3.13
CA SER A 126 -5.32 20.93 3.48
C SER A 126 -5.19 21.43 4.93
N ARG A 127 -4.60 20.62 5.84
CA ARG A 127 -4.35 21.03 7.22
C ARG A 127 -3.05 21.80 7.37
N GLU A 128 -2.03 21.52 6.52
CA GLU A 128 -0.77 22.27 6.47
C GLU A 128 -1.03 23.76 6.20
N GLU A 129 -2.03 24.08 5.37
CA GLU A 129 -2.41 25.46 5.04
C GLU A 129 -3.15 26.20 6.17
N SER A 130 -3.60 25.50 7.23
CA SER A 130 -4.54 26.01 8.24
C SER A 130 -3.95 26.23 9.65
N THR A 131 -2.66 25.99 9.85
CA THR A 131 -2.06 26.06 11.20
C THR A 131 -1.87 27.51 11.67
N GLU A 132 -2.88 28.07 12.34
CA GLU A 132 -2.80 29.34 13.09
C GLU A 132 -1.80 29.29 14.26
N ASP A 133 -1.45 28.08 14.75
CA ASP A 133 -0.62 27.85 15.94
C ASP A 133 0.88 27.60 15.66
N GLY A 134 1.30 27.60 14.38
CA GLY A 134 2.72 27.49 14.00
C GLY A 134 3.41 26.13 14.31
N ILE A 135 2.65 25.08 14.63
CA ILE A 135 3.16 23.71 14.84
C ILE A 135 2.69 22.81 13.70
N ASP A 136 3.62 22.36 12.87
CA ASP A 136 3.34 21.36 11.82
C ASP A 136 3.14 19.97 12.44
N HIS A 137 1.91 19.45 12.32
CA HIS A 137 1.52 18.11 12.76
C HIS A 137 1.47 17.08 11.62
N THR A 138 1.82 17.47 10.40
CA THR A 138 1.78 16.61 9.19
C THR A 138 3.11 15.92 8.91
N TYR A 139 4.16 16.30 9.65
CA TYR A 139 5.49 15.67 9.63
C TYR A 139 6.15 15.68 8.24
N ASP A 140 5.88 16.71 7.42
CA ASP A 140 6.37 16.85 6.04
C ASP A 140 6.00 15.69 5.08
N ILE A 141 4.96 14.90 5.39
CA ILE A 141 4.61 13.70 4.60
C ILE A 141 3.95 14.08 3.28
N CYS A 142 3.10 15.11 3.27
CA CYS A 142 2.39 15.57 2.09
C CYS A 142 3.10 16.71 1.35
N SER A 143 4.11 17.32 1.96
CA SER A 143 4.92 18.38 1.36
C SER A 143 5.91 17.88 0.30
N ASP A 144 6.16 16.57 0.23
CA ASP A 144 6.97 15.95 -0.81
C ASP A 144 6.14 15.20 -1.87
N PRO A 145 6.12 15.68 -3.13
CA PRO A 145 5.35 15.04 -4.20
C PRO A 145 5.90 13.68 -4.61
N LEU A 146 7.20 13.39 -4.37
CA LEU A 146 7.77 12.05 -4.55
C LEU A 146 7.17 11.05 -3.55
N THR A 147 7.04 11.43 -2.28
CA THR A 147 6.40 10.63 -1.22
C THR A 147 4.93 10.37 -1.56
N SER A 148 4.18 11.39 -1.95
CA SER A 148 2.79 11.24 -2.41
C SER A 148 2.69 10.32 -3.64
N PHE A 149 3.60 10.46 -4.61
CA PHE A 149 3.66 9.58 -5.79
C PHE A 149 3.93 8.14 -5.37
N ALA A 150 4.89 7.89 -4.47
CA ALA A 150 5.24 6.55 -4.00
C ALA A 150 4.05 5.86 -3.30
N ILE A 151 3.28 6.58 -2.49
CA ILE A 151 2.10 6.05 -1.81
C ILE A 151 1.02 5.64 -2.81
N VAL A 152 0.70 6.50 -3.78
CA VAL A 152 -0.31 6.19 -4.80
C VAL A 152 0.17 5.08 -5.74
N PHE A 153 1.45 5.06 -6.08
CA PHE A 153 2.07 3.97 -6.84
C PHE A 153 2.00 2.64 -6.08
N SER A 154 2.26 2.66 -4.76
CA SER A 154 2.16 1.47 -3.91
C SER A 154 0.74 0.93 -3.87
N ALA A 155 -0.26 1.80 -3.69
CA ALA A 155 -1.67 1.41 -3.73
C ALA A 155 -2.08 0.80 -5.08
N LEU A 156 -1.53 1.28 -6.19
CA LEU A 156 -1.78 0.74 -7.53
C LEU A 156 -1.24 -0.70 -7.70
N ILE A 157 -0.13 -1.05 -7.05
CA ILE A 157 0.55 -2.33 -7.26
C ILE A 157 0.38 -3.33 -6.10
N HIS A 158 -0.12 -2.93 -4.94
CA HIS A 158 0.00 -3.71 -3.69
C HIS A 158 -0.53 -5.16 -3.77
N ASP A 159 -1.48 -5.42 -4.66
CA ASP A 159 -2.15 -6.71 -4.88
C ASP A 159 -2.00 -7.25 -6.31
N VAL A 160 -1.07 -6.70 -7.11
CA VAL A 160 -0.86 -7.17 -8.48
C VAL A 160 -0.44 -8.65 -8.46
N ASP A 161 -0.98 -9.47 -9.37
CA ASP A 161 -0.77 -10.91 -9.42
C ASP A 161 -1.29 -11.71 -8.20
N HIS A 162 -2.16 -11.11 -7.35
CA HIS A 162 -2.81 -11.85 -6.26
C HIS A 162 -3.63 -13.04 -6.80
N THR A 163 -3.50 -14.24 -6.21
CA THR A 163 -4.09 -15.48 -6.76
C THR A 163 -5.42 -15.89 -6.11
N GLY A 164 -5.99 -15.00 -5.30
CA GLY A 164 -7.28 -15.21 -4.63
C GLY A 164 -7.22 -16.07 -3.37
N VAL A 165 -6.02 -16.30 -2.83
CA VAL A 165 -5.83 -17.05 -1.57
C VAL A 165 -4.77 -16.36 -0.70
N PRO A 166 -4.89 -16.44 0.63
CA PRO A 166 -3.96 -15.78 1.55
C PRO A 166 -2.57 -16.45 1.58
N ASN A 167 -1.58 -15.73 2.12
CA ASN A 167 -0.19 -16.20 2.29
C ASN A 167 -0.08 -17.60 2.92
N VAL A 168 -0.85 -17.88 3.98
CA VAL A 168 -0.88 -19.20 4.63
C VAL A 168 -1.25 -20.33 3.67
N GLN A 169 -2.15 -20.06 2.73
CA GLN A 169 -2.55 -21.05 1.72
C GLN A 169 -1.50 -21.18 0.62
N LEU A 170 -0.90 -20.08 0.15
CA LEU A 170 0.22 -20.11 -0.81
C LEU A 170 1.41 -20.95 -0.33
N VAL A 171 1.69 -20.89 0.98
CA VAL A 171 2.73 -21.69 1.64
C VAL A 171 2.32 -23.16 1.73
N LYS A 172 1.08 -23.44 2.11
CA LYS A 172 0.52 -24.80 2.18
C LYS A 172 0.53 -25.52 0.83
N GLU A 173 0.26 -24.78 -0.24
CA GLU A 173 0.27 -25.27 -1.62
C GLU A 173 1.68 -25.45 -2.19
N HIS A 174 2.74 -25.05 -1.47
CA HIS A 174 4.11 -25.01 -1.97
C HIS A 174 4.22 -24.23 -3.30
N SER A 175 3.50 -23.11 -3.39
CA SER A 175 3.56 -22.26 -4.59
C SER A 175 5.01 -21.86 -4.89
N PRO A 176 5.41 -21.72 -6.18
CA PRO A 176 6.77 -21.34 -6.54
C PRO A 176 7.23 -20.03 -5.87
N VAL A 177 6.32 -19.06 -5.76
CA VAL A 177 6.55 -17.77 -5.09
C VAL A 177 6.81 -17.92 -3.58
N ALA A 178 6.16 -18.87 -2.90
CA ALA A 178 6.40 -19.10 -1.47
C ALA A 178 7.83 -19.58 -1.19
N SER A 179 8.40 -20.37 -2.12
CA SER A 179 9.80 -20.82 -2.00
C SER A 179 10.79 -19.67 -2.21
N ILE A 180 10.50 -18.76 -3.15
CA ILE A 180 11.32 -17.57 -3.43
C ILE A 180 11.35 -16.65 -2.19
N TYR A 181 10.19 -16.41 -1.59
CA TYR A 181 10.01 -15.50 -0.46
C TYR A 181 10.09 -16.17 0.91
N LYS A 182 10.62 -17.39 0.97
CA LYS A 182 10.86 -18.16 2.22
C LYS A 182 9.64 -18.23 3.14
N ASN A 183 8.45 -18.35 2.55
CA ASN A 183 7.17 -18.44 3.24
C ASN A 183 6.78 -17.23 4.11
N LYS A 184 7.37 -16.05 3.89
CA LYS A 184 7.03 -14.80 4.60
C LYS A 184 6.45 -13.79 3.62
N SER A 185 5.33 -13.13 3.98
CA SER A 185 4.69 -12.06 3.19
C SER A 185 4.74 -12.29 1.68
N VAL A 186 4.32 -13.49 1.26
CA VAL A 186 4.62 -14.04 -0.08
C VAL A 186 3.95 -13.20 -1.17
N ALA A 187 2.68 -12.84 -0.99
CA ALA A 187 1.91 -12.05 -1.93
C ALA A 187 2.44 -10.62 -2.03
N GLU A 188 2.73 -9.96 -0.91
CA GLU A 188 3.17 -8.57 -0.86
C GLU A 188 4.55 -8.41 -1.51
N GLN A 189 5.48 -9.34 -1.25
CA GLN A 189 6.79 -9.33 -1.90
C GLN A 189 6.68 -9.60 -3.40
N ASN A 190 5.80 -10.52 -3.81
CA ASN A 190 5.52 -10.78 -5.24
C ASN A 190 4.97 -9.54 -5.93
N SER A 191 3.99 -8.85 -5.32
CA SER A 191 3.40 -7.61 -5.84
C SER A 191 4.47 -6.53 -6.10
N ILE A 192 5.39 -6.35 -5.14
CA ILE A 192 6.50 -5.40 -5.26
C ILE A 192 7.41 -5.79 -6.43
N ASP A 193 7.83 -7.05 -6.52
CA ASP A 193 8.74 -7.50 -7.57
C ASP A 193 8.11 -7.45 -8.96
N VAL A 194 6.83 -7.82 -9.07
CA VAL A 194 6.06 -7.75 -10.32
C VAL A 194 5.95 -6.31 -10.81
N GLY A 195 5.50 -5.40 -9.95
CA GLY A 195 5.36 -3.98 -10.30
C GLY A 195 6.70 -3.32 -10.60
N TRP A 196 7.71 -3.57 -9.76
CA TRP A 196 9.04 -2.98 -9.94
C TRP A 196 9.73 -3.47 -11.20
N ARG A 197 9.71 -4.78 -11.47
CA ARG A 197 10.31 -5.39 -12.68
C ARG A 197 9.65 -4.85 -13.95
N LEU A 198 8.33 -4.62 -13.92
CA LEU A 198 7.65 -3.97 -15.04
C LEU A 198 8.19 -2.55 -15.22
N LEU A 199 8.27 -1.73 -14.16
CA LEU A 199 8.74 -0.35 -14.23
C LEU A 199 10.18 -0.23 -14.74
N MET A 200 11.03 -1.23 -14.46
CA MET A 200 12.43 -1.25 -14.91
C MET A 200 12.60 -1.56 -16.41
N LYS A 201 11.54 -1.93 -17.15
CA LYS A 201 11.64 -2.16 -18.60
C LYS A 201 12.16 -0.91 -19.33
N PRO A 202 12.92 -1.08 -20.44
CA PRO A 202 13.40 0.05 -21.23
C PRO A 202 12.29 0.97 -21.77
N SER A 203 11.09 0.41 -21.98
CA SER A 203 9.90 1.14 -22.44
C SER A 203 9.39 2.19 -21.46
N TYR A 204 9.75 2.13 -20.17
CA TYR A 204 9.33 3.10 -19.15
C TYR A 204 10.48 4.01 -18.69
N ARG A 205 11.51 4.15 -19.53
CA ARG A 205 12.71 4.92 -19.17
C ARG A 205 12.36 6.39 -18.92
N LYS A 206 11.50 7.02 -19.74
CA LYS A 206 11.17 8.45 -19.58
C LYS A 206 10.31 8.67 -18.35
N LEU A 207 9.35 7.77 -18.10
CA LEU A 207 8.60 7.73 -16.86
C LEU A 207 9.54 7.67 -15.64
N ARG A 208 10.50 6.74 -15.63
CA ARG A 208 11.48 6.63 -14.54
C ARG A 208 12.28 7.92 -14.33
N ARG A 209 12.68 8.62 -15.40
CA ARG A 209 13.38 9.92 -15.30
C ARG A 209 12.52 11.01 -14.66
N TYR A 210 11.20 10.93 -14.80
CA TYR A 210 10.27 11.83 -14.13
C TYR A 210 10.03 11.42 -12.67
N ILE A 211 10.13 10.14 -12.32
CA ILE A 211 10.02 9.68 -10.94
C ILE A 211 11.30 10.02 -10.15
N TYR A 212 12.49 9.78 -10.72
CA TYR A 212 13.76 10.07 -10.06
C TYR A 212 14.86 10.48 -11.06
N THR A 213 15.69 11.42 -10.63
CA THR A 213 16.84 11.92 -11.40
C THR A 213 18.17 11.78 -10.66
N THR A 214 18.14 11.41 -9.38
CA THR A 214 19.31 11.20 -8.53
C THR A 214 19.28 9.84 -7.85
N VAL A 215 20.44 9.34 -7.42
CA VAL A 215 20.58 8.10 -6.64
C VAL A 215 19.79 8.20 -5.33
N ALA A 216 19.73 9.39 -4.73
CA ALA A 216 18.97 9.62 -3.50
C ALA A 216 17.47 9.49 -3.73
N GLU A 217 16.92 10.09 -4.79
CA GLU A 217 15.49 9.95 -5.15
C GLU A 217 15.14 8.51 -5.50
N TYR A 218 16.00 7.80 -6.24
CA TYR A 218 15.79 6.38 -6.55
C TYR A 218 15.66 5.53 -5.28
N LYS A 219 16.63 5.67 -4.37
CA LYS A 219 16.64 4.90 -3.11
C LYS A 219 15.46 5.26 -2.23
N CYS A 220 15.11 6.56 -2.15
CA CYS A 220 13.94 7.03 -1.41
C CYS A 220 12.65 6.43 -2.00
N PHE A 221 12.47 6.49 -3.32
CA PHE A 221 11.31 5.93 -4.01
C PHE A 221 11.16 4.42 -3.76
N ARG A 222 12.25 3.65 -3.93
CA ARG A 222 12.24 2.20 -3.66
C ARG A 222 11.87 1.91 -2.21
N GLN A 223 12.52 2.60 -1.27
CA GLN A 223 12.28 2.40 0.16
C GLN A 223 10.84 2.71 0.55
N LEU A 224 10.27 3.80 0.03
CA LEU A 224 8.87 4.18 0.26
C LEU A 224 7.90 3.10 -0.25
N VAL A 225 8.13 2.60 -1.47
CA VAL A 225 7.29 1.57 -2.07
C VAL A 225 7.36 0.26 -1.29
N VAL A 226 8.57 -0.19 -0.94
CA VAL A 226 8.78 -1.41 -0.15
C VAL A 226 8.07 -1.31 1.20
N ASN A 227 8.35 -0.25 1.97
CA ASN A 227 7.73 -0.08 3.28
C ASN A 227 6.21 0.03 3.21
N ALA A 228 5.67 0.74 2.21
CA ALA A 228 4.23 0.91 2.07
C ALA A 228 3.53 -0.41 1.71
N VAL A 229 3.99 -1.13 0.68
CA VAL A 229 3.35 -2.40 0.29
C VAL A 229 3.56 -3.48 1.36
N MET A 230 4.74 -3.59 1.96
CA MET A 230 4.95 -4.54 3.06
C MET A 230 4.10 -4.24 4.31
N ALA A 231 3.61 -3.01 4.45
CA ALA A 231 2.69 -2.67 5.54
C ALA A 231 1.28 -3.28 5.35
N THR A 232 0.89 -3.68 4.15
CA THR A 232 -0.43 -4.30 3.89
C THR A 232 -0.51 -5.75 4.39
N ASP A 233 0.63 -6.42 4.66
CA ASP A 233 0.61 -7.69 5.36
C ASP A 233 0.23 -7.47 6.84
N ILE A 234 -1.05 -7.72 7.14
CA ILE A 234 -1.64 -7.61 8.47
C ILE A 234 -1.68 -8.93 9.23
N CYS A 235 -1.08 -10.00 8.68
CA CYS A 235 -1.07 -11.34 9.24
C CYS A 235 0.32 -11.78 9.72
N ASP A 236 1.40 -11.23 9.16
CA ASP A 236 2.75 -11.49 9.64
C ASP A 236 2.98 -10.90 11.05
N LYS A 237 3.21 -11.80 12.01
CA LYS A 237 3.34 -11.45 13.43
C LYS A 237 4.55 -10.58 13.73
N ASP A 238 5.66 -10.77 13.00
CA ASP A 238 6.88 -10.00 13.21
C ASP A 238 6.67 -8.56 12.72
N LEU A 239 6.04 -8.39 11.55
CA LEU A 239 5.68 -7.07 11.00
C LEU A 239 4.66 -6.34 11.88
N ILE A 240 3.61 -7.02 12.35
CA ILE A 240 2.63 -6.44 13.27
C ILE A 240 3.31 -5.95 14.56
N LYS A 241 4.20 -6.78 15.14
CA LYS A 241 4.92 -6.43 16.37
C LYS A 241 5.83 -5.23 16.14
N ALA A 242 6.60 -5.21 15.06
CA ALA A 242 7.50 -4.10 14.73
C ALA A 242 6.71 -2.79 14.52
N ARG A 243 5.58 -2.84 13.81
CA ARG A 243 4.70 -1.66 13.62
C ARG A 243 4.09 -1.16 14.92
N ASN A 244 3.63 -2.04 15.79
CA ASN A 244 3.10 -1.63 17.10
C ASN A 244 4.19 -0.99 17.97
N GLN A 245 5.41 -1.52 17.95
CA GLN A 245 6.54 -0.88 18.64
C GLN A 245 6.85 0.51 18.08
N ARG A 246 6.84 0.67 16.74
CA ARG A 246 7.03 1.98 16.10
C ARG A 246 5.92 2.96 16.45
N TRP A 247 4.66 2.48 16.49
CA TRP A 247 3.53 3.28 16.94
C TRP A 247 3.73 3.79 18.37
N ASP A 248 4.09 2.91 19.29
CA ASP A 248 4.32 3.26 20.68
C ASP A 248 5.47 4.27 20.81
N LEU A 249 6.56 4.12 20.05
CA LEU A 249 7.67 5.08 20.01
C LEU A 249 7.26 6.44 19.43
N ALA A 250 6.36 6.46 18.45
CA ALA A 250 5.93 7.67 17.76
C ALA A 250 4.88 8.47 18.54
N PHE A 251 3.96 7.80 19.25
CA PHE A 251 2.77 8.41 19.83
C PHE A 251 2.55 8.16 21.33
N SER A 252 3.42 7.42 22.03
CA SER A 252 3.32 7.33 23.49
C SER A 252 3.63 8.69 24.14
N THR A 253 2.70 9.16 24.94
CA THR A 253 2.85 10.37 25.76
C THR A 253 4.00 10.17 26.77
N PRO A 254 4.90 11.13 26.99
CA PRO A 254 5.84 11.07 28.11
C PRO A 254 5.05 11.22 29.42
N ASN A 255 4.54 10.10 29.95
CA ASN A 255 3.97 10.08 31.29
C ASN A 255 5.08 10.32 32.31
N ASN A 256 5.08 11.50 32.93
CA ASN A 256 5.71 11.79 34.22
C ASN A 256 7.13 11.24 34.45
N SER A 257 8.11 11.80 33.74
CA SER A 257 9.38 12.10 34.39
C SER A 257 9.33 13.56 34.85
N SER A 258 8.74 13.78 36.02
CA SER A 258 9.00 15.01 36.75
C SER A 258 10.49 15.11 37.02
N SER A 259 11.06 16.27 36.71
CA SER A 259 12.33 16.78 37.25
C SER A 259 13.62 16.06 36.83
N ASN A 260 14.31 16.60 35.83
CA ASN A 260 15.48 17.44 36.14
C ASN A 260 16.02 18.15 34.89
N ASN A 261 16.11 19.47 35.02
CA ASN A 261 17.05 20.28 34.26
C ASN A 261 18.47 19.77 34.49
N ASN A 262 19.30 19.90 33.46
CA ASN A 262 20.75 19.62 33.38
C ASN A 262 21.14 18.18 33.04
N ASP A 263 21.29 17.92 31.74
CA ASP A 263 22.42 17.11 31.29
C ASP A 263 23.00 17.65 29.98
N SER A 264 23.51 18.86 30.07
CA SER A 264 24.59 19.34 29.21
C SER A 264 25.90 18.73 29.73
N SER A 265 26.24 17.49 29.35
CA SER A 265 27.64 17.06 29.09
C SER A 265 27.76 15.54 28.91
N ASN A 266 28.70 15.16 28.05
CA ASN A 266 29.19 13.80 27.78
C ASN A 266 28.36 12.92 26.82
N VAL A 267 28.20 13.40 25.58
CA VAL A 267 28.26 12.49 24.43
C VAL A 267 29.73 12.28 24.08
N THR A 268 30.22 11.07 24.36
CA THR A 268 31.51 10.55 23.91
C THR A 268 31.62 10.69 22.40
N LYS A 269 32.58 11.51 21.96
CA LYS A 269 32.89 11.78 20.55
C LYS A 269 33.35 10.48 19.87
N THR A 270 32.48 9.91 19.04
CA THR A 270 32.89 9.00 17.97
C THR A 270 32.79 9.77 16.65
N PRO A 271 33.86 9.86 15.86
CA PRO A 271 33.86 10.59 14.60
C PRO A 271 33.41 9.65 13.48
N ASP A 272 32.12 9.67 13.09
CA ASP A 272 31.68 9.47 11.69
C ASP A 272 30.15 9.32 11.45
N SER A 273 29.27 9.35 12.46
CA SER A 273 27.83 9.48 12.19
C SER A 273 27.37 10.93 12.31
N GLN A 274 27.21 11.61 11.18
CA GLN A 274 26.68 12.98 11.09
C GLN A 274 25.38 13.11 11.91
N PHE A 275 25.37 14.04 12.87
CA PHE A 275 24.28 14.29 13.80
C PHE A 275 23.02 14.74 13.07
N GLU A 276 22.11 13.80 12.81
CA GLU A 276 20.73 14.14 12.47
C GLU A 276 20.06 14.77 13.70
N PRO A 277 19.44 15.97 13.60
CA PRO A 277 18.78 16.60 14.74
C PRO A 277 17.73 15.66 15.36
N VAL A 278 17.66 15.62 16.69
CA VAL A 278 16.69 14.76 17.42
C VAL A 278 15.26 14.94 16.90
N VAL A 279 14.88 16.18 16.59
CA VAL A 279 13.58 16.54 16.00
C VAL A 279 13.35 15.86 14.66
N ARG A 280 14.36 15.81 13.78
CA ARG A 280 14.26 15.17 12.46
C ARG A 280 14.09 13.66 12.58
N ARG A 281 14.77 13.02 13.53
CA ARG A 281 14.59 11.59 13.80
C ARG A 281 13.17 11.29 14.28
N VAL A 282 12.61 12.13 15.15
CA VAL A 282 11.22 11.97 15.64
C VAL A 282 10.22 12.16 14.49
N ASN A 283 10.40 13.18 13.65
CA ASN A 283 9.53 13.41 12.49
C ASN A 283 9.60 12.26 11.48
N ASN A 284 10.79 11.76 11.16
CA ASN A 284 10.95 10.59 10.29
C ASN A 284 10.24 9.34 10.85
N HIS A 285 10.29 9.13 12.18
CA HIS A 285 9.57 8.03 12.85
C HIS A 285 8.06 8.16 12.67
N LYS A 286 7.52 9.34 13.02
CA LYS A 286 6.09 9.61 12.90
C LYS A 286 5.62 9.56 11.46
N GLY A 287 6.41 10.09 10.53
CA GLY A 287 6.16 10.03 9.10
C GLY A 287 6.12 8.61 8.56
N THR A 288 7.04 7.75 8.98
CA THR A 288 7.03 6.32 8.65
C THR A 288 5.72 5.67 9.09
N VAL A 289 5.34 5.86 10.36
CA VAL A 289 4.11 5.28 10.93
C VAL A 289 2.87 5.77 10.18
N VAL A 290 2.80 7.05 9.85
CA VAL A 290 1.66 7.62 9.11
C VAL A 290 1.59 7.06 7.68
N ILE A 291 2.71 6.89 6.98
CA ILE A 291 2.73 6.28 5.63
C ILE A 291 2.23 4.83 5.68
N GLU A 292 2.73 4.03 6.62
CA GLU A 292 2.29 2.65 6.83
C GLU A 292 0.78 2.59 7.16
N HIS A 293 0.29 3.46 8.06
CA HIS A 293 -1.13 3.49 8.43
C HIS A 293 -2.03 4.02 7.32
N LEU A 294 -1.54 4.93 6.47
CA LEU A 294 -2.32 5.51 5.37
C LEU A 294 -2.69 4.44 4.36
N ILE A 295 -1.74 3.59 3.95
CA ILE A 295 -2.02 2.50 3.03
C ILE A 295 -2.84 1.38 3.69
N GLN A 296 -2.55 1.02 4.95
CA GLN A 296 -3.36 0.05 5.71
C GLN A 296 -4.82 0.50 5.84
N LEU A 297 -5.05 1.76 6.21
CA LEU A 297 -6.39 2.34 6.27
C LEU A 297 -7.07 2.32 4.91
N SER A 298 -6.34 2.66 3.86
CA SER A 298 -6.88 2.72 2.50
C SER A 298 -7.28 1.36 1.97
N ASP A 299 -6.50 0.34 2.26
CA ASP A 299 -6.74 -1.05 1.87
C ASP A 299 -8.04 -1.60 2.45
N VAL A 300 -8.28 -1.37 3.75
CA VAL A 300 -9.51 -1.81 4.42
C VAL A 300 -10.59 -0.72 4.52
N ALA A 301 -10.48 0.38 3.77
CA ALA A 301 -11.36 1.55 3.91
C ALA A 301 -12.84 1.23 3.71
N HIS A 302 -13.16 0.22 2.88
CA HIS A 302 -14.53 -0.20 2.62
C HIS A 302 -15.28 -0.66 3.88
N THR A 303 -14.57 -1.16 4.90
CA THR A 303 -15.15 -1.57 6.20
C THR A 303 -15.60 -0.40 7.08
N MET A 304 -15.14 0.80 6.74
CA MET A 304 -15.39 2.06 7.47
C MET A 304 -16.11 3.09 6.58
N GLN A 305 -16.77 2.60 5.53
CA GLN A 305 -17.65 3.38 4.65
C GLN A 305 -19.11 3.01 4.93
N HIS A 306 -20.05 3.72 4.32
CA HIS A 306 -21.48 3.43 4.43
C HIS A 306 -21.78 1.95 4.21
N TRP A 307 -22.72 1.40 4.98
CA TRP A 307 -23.08 -0.03 5.03
C TRP A 307 -23.15 -0.72 3.65
N HIS A 308 -23.82 -0.11 2.67
CA HIS A 308 -23.92 -0.68 1.32
C HIS A 308 -22.58 -0.88 0.60
N ILE A 309 -21.59 -0.03 0.87
CA ILE A 309 -20.24 -0.19 0.31
C ILE A 309 -19.51 -1.33 1.02
N TYR A 310 -19.55 -1.35 2.36
CA TYR A 310 -19.02 -2.46 3.14
C TYR A 310 -19.62 -3.80 2.70
N ARG A 311 -20.95 -3.90 2.63
CA ARG A 311 -21.66 -5.11 2.20
C ARG A 311 -21.24 -5.61 0.83
N ARG A 312 -21.09 -4.69 -0.14
CA ARG A 312 -20.67 -5.04 -1.49
C ARG A 312 -19.25 -5.61 -1.51
N TRP A 313 -18.31 -5.01 -0.80
CA TRP A 313 -16.92 -5.50 -0.74
C TRP A 313 -16.79 -6.78 0.09
N ASN A 314 -17.50 -6.88 1.21
CA ASN A 314 -17.58 -8.09 2.03
C ASN A 314 -18.13 -9.28 1.22
N GLU A 315 -19.17 -9.06 0.41
CA GLU A 315 -19.69 -10.10 -0.50
C GLU A 315 -18.65 -10.53 -1.56
N ARG A 316 -17.90 -9.58 -2.11
CA ARG A 316 -16.82 -9.89 -3.07
C ARG A 316 -15.70 -10.71 -2.42
N LEU A 317 -15.34 -10.41 -1.17
CA LEU A 317 -14.33 -11.17 -0.42
C LEU A 317 -14.82 -12.58 -0.06
N PHE A 318 -16.11 -12.69 0.29
CA PHE A 318 -16.77 -13.98 0.51
C PHE A 318 -16.77 -14.82 -0.76
N GLU A 319 -17.15 -14.23 -1.90
CA GLU A 319 -17.15 -14.89 -3.21
C GLU A 319 -15.75 -15.42 -3.56
N GLU A 320 -14.71 -14.61 -3.38
CA GLU A 320 -13.33 -15.03 -3.64
C GLU A 320 -12.91 -16.21 -2.75
N SER A 321 -13.20 -16.12 -1.45
CA SER A 321 -12.89 -17.19 -0.49
C SER A 321 -13.68 -18.47 -0.79
N TYR A 322 -14.93 -18.33 -1.25
CA TYR A 322 -15.78 -19.44 -1.62
C TYR A 322 -15.27 -20.11 -2.90
N VAL A 323 -14.82 -19.34 -3.90
CA VAL A 323 -14.20 -19.88 -5.12
C VAL A 323 -12.95 -20.68 -4.76
N ALA A 324 -12.09 -20.18 -3.86
CA ALA A 324 -10.94 -20.94 -3.38
C ALA A 324 -11.34 -22.28 -2.72
N TYR A 325 -12.39 -22.28 -1.90
CA TYR A 325 -12.95 -23.51 -1.32
C TYR A 325 -13.49 -24.47 -2.39
N ALA A 326 -14.32 -23.97 -3.32
CA ALA A 326 -14.92 -24.75 -4.39
C ALA A 326 -13.87 -25.38 -5.32
N ASP A 327 -12.79 -24.65 -5.60
CA ASP A 327 -11.66 -25.13 -6.41
C ASP A 327 -10.68 -26.01 -5.59
N CYS A 328 -11.05 -26.43 -4.38
CA CYS A 328 -10.25 -27.27 -3.47
C CYS A 328 -8.89 -26.65 -3.09
N ARG A 329 -8.78 -25.32 -3.17
CA ARG A 329 -7.66 -24.53 -2.67
C ARG A 329 -7.85 -24.07 -1.23
N SER A 330 -8.99 -24.32 -0.61
CA SER A 330 -9.21 -24.11 0.83
C SER A 330 -9.94 -25.32 1.38
N ASP A 331 -9.51 -25.81 2.55
CA ASP A 331 -10.17 -26.92 3.24
C ASP A 331 -11.44 -26.45 3.98
N THR A 332 -11.59 -25.15 4.17
CA THR A 332 -12.64 -24.55 4.99
C THR A 332 -13.65 -23.84 4.10
N ASN A 333 -14.94 -24.17 4.29
CA ASN A 333 -16.02 -23.41 3.69
C ASN A 333 -16.13 -22.06 4.42
N PRO A 334 -16.01 -20.91 3.72
CA PRO A 334 -16.08 -19.61 4.37
C PRO A 334 -17.42 -19.38 5.09
N ALA A 335 -18.52 -20.00 4.66
CA ALA A 335 -19.83 -19.85 5.30
C ALA A 335 -19.85 -20.28 6.78
N ASP A 336 -18.98 -21.22 7.16
CA ASP A 336 -18.97 -21.82 8.50
C ASP A 336 -18.46 -20.84 9.57
N ASN A 337 -17.57 -19.93 9.19
CA ASN A 337 -16.88 -19.03 10.12
C ASN A 337 -17.00 -17.54 9.77
N TRP A 338 -17.56 -17.16 8.62
CA TRP A 338 -17.61 -15.76 8.16
C TRP A 338 -18.22 -14.81 9.18
N TYR A 339 -19.39 -15.16 9.74
CA TYR A 339 -20.09 -14.29 10.68
C TYR A 339 -19.24 -13.93 11.90
N GLN A 340 -18.62 -14.94 12.54
CA GLN A 340 -17.77 -14.75 13.70
C GLN A 340 -16.43 -14.11 13.32
N GLY A 341 -15.89 -14.48 12.15
CA GLY A 341 -14.67 -13.92 11.59
C GLY A 341 -14.78 -12.41 11.40
N GLU A 342 -15.86 -11.93 10.78
CA GLU A 342 -16.09 -10.50 10.56
C GLU A 342 -16.29 -9.73 11.87
N LEU A 343 -17.01 -10.29 12.86
CA LEU A 343 -17.10 -9.67 14.19
C LEU A 343 -15.72 -9.53 14.84
N GLY A 344 -14.92 -10.60 14.79
CA GLY A 344 -13.54 -10.56 15.27
C GLY A 344 -12.66 -9.57 14.51
N PHE A 345 -12.83 -9.47 13.19
CA PHE A 345 -12.10 -8.52 12.35
C PHE A 345 -12.40 -7.08 12.74
N TYR A 346 -13.66 -6.75 13.02
CA TYR A 346 -14.01 -5.45 13.55
C TYR A 346 -13.43 -5.18 14.95
N ASP A 347 -13.61 -6.13 15.87
CA ASP A 347 -13.28 -5.94 17.28
C ASP A 347 -11.76 -5.89 17.52
N PHE A 348 -10.99 -6.72 16.79
CA PHE A 348 -9.55 -6.86 17.00
C PHE A 348 -8.68 -6.08 16.02
N TYR A 349 -9.24 -5.63 14.89
CA TYR A 349 -8.46 -4.91 13.87
C TYR A 349 -9.08 -3.57 13.45
N ILE A 350 -10.27 -3.55 12.84
CA ILE A 350 -10.83 -2.32 12.23
C ILE A 350 -11.10 -1.23 13.27
N ILE A 351 -11.76 -1.54 14.38
CA ILE A 351 -12.07 -0.54 15.42
C ILE A 351 -10.79 -0.04 16.10
N PRO A 352 -9.83 -0.89 16.51
CA PRO A 352 -8.52 -0.44 16.98
C PRO A 352 -7.79 0.47 15.98
N LEU A 353 -7.80 0.13 14.69
CA LEU A 353 -7.18 0.93 13.63
C LEU A 353 -7.85 2.31 13.51
N ALA A 354 -9.19 2.36 13.47
CA ALA A 354 -9.95 3.61 13.42
C ALA A 354 -9.68 4.52 14.64
N LYS A 355 -9.57 3.92 15.83
CA LYS A 355 -9.20 4.66 17.06
C LYS A 355 -7.78 5.22 17.01
N LYS A 356 -6.82 4.46 16.48
CA LYS A 356 -5.44 4.93 16.27
C LYS A 356 -5.43 6.19 15.37
N ILE A 357 -6.18 6.17 14.28
CA ILE A 357 -6.28 7.31 13.35
C ILE A 357 -6.87 8.56 14.03
N GLN A 358 -7.87 8.38 14.89
CA GLN A 358 -8.43 9.46 15.72
C GLN A 358 -7.39 10.05 16.68
N GLN A 359 -6.54 9.21 17.28
CA GLN A 359 -5.48 9.65 18.17
C GLN A 359 -4.36 10.41 17.45
N CYS A 360 -4.05 10.06 16.19
CA CYS A 360 -3.01 10.74 15.43
C CYS A 360 -3.32 12.22 15.16
N GLN A 361 -4.60 12.61 15.05
CA GLN A 361 -5.05 13.96 14.64
C GLN A 361 -4.55 14.47 13.27
N VAL A 362 -3.68 13.70 12.59
CA VAL A 362 -3.10 13.99 11.27
C VAL A 362 -4.18 14.04 10.18
N PHE A 363 -5.23 13.23 10.30
CA PHE A 363 -6.23 13.02 9.24
C PHE A 363 -7.51 13.89 9.39
N GLY A 364 -7.53 14.81 10.35
CA GLY A 364 -8.64 15.72 10.62
C GLY A 364 -9.97 15.02 10.95
N VAL A 365 -11.10 15.72 10.73
CA VAL A 365 -12.47 15.25 11.05
C VAL A 365 -12.85 13.90 10.43
N SER A 366 -12.14 13.45 9.40
CA SER A 366 -12.28 12.12 8.80
C SER A 366 -12.18 11.01 9.82
N SER A 367 -11.31 11.16 10.83
CA SER A 367 -11.08 10.12 11.82
C SER A 367 -12.34 9.77 12.60
N ASP A 368 -13.20 10.76 12.84
CA ASP A 368 -14.47 10.58 13.55
C ASP A 368 -15.50 9.88 12.65
N GLU A 369 -15.50 10.20 11.34
CA GLU A 369 -16.34 9.51 10.34
C GLU A 369 -15.96 8.03 10.22
N TYR A 370 -14.66 7.72 10.06
CA TYR A 370 -14.16 6.35 9.94
C TYR A 370 -14.55 5.49 11.16
N LEU A 371 -14.31 6.01 12.37
CA LEU A 371 -14.66 5.28 13.60
C LEU A 371 -16.17 5.12 13.76
N SER A 372 -16.95 6.15 13.43
CA SER A 372 -18.41 6.09 13.50
C SER A 372 -18.98 5.02 12.56
N TYR A 373 -18.54 5.01 11.29
CA TYR A 373 -18.96 3.96 10.35
C TYR A 373 -18.47 2.57 10.76
N ALA A 374 -17.26 2.43 11.29
CA ALA A 374 -16.77 1.15 11.79
C ALA A 374 -17.68 0.56 12.86
N ILE A 375 -18.07 1.38 13.86
CA ILE A 375 -18.94 0.96 14.95
C ILE A 375 -20.35 0.64 14.44
N GLN A 376 -20.89 1.47 13.54
CA GLN A 376 -22.21 1.25 12.94
C GLN A 376 -22.26 -0.03 12.11
N ASN A 377 -21.27 -0.26 11.23
CA ASN A 377 -21.20 -1.46 10.41
C ASN A 377 -21.01 -2.71 11.28
N ARG A 378 -20.20 -2.65 12.34
CA ARG A 378 -20.04 -3.74 13.30
C ARG A 378 -21.36 -4.10 13.98
N ALA A 379 -22.13 -3.08 14.42
CA ALA A 379 -23.44 -3.28 15.05
C ALA A 379 -24.47 -3.85 14.06
N GLU A 380 -24.52 -3.34 12.83
CA GLU A 380 -25.44 -3.84 11.81
C GLU A 380 -25.07 -5.27 11.38
N TRP A 381 -23.78 -5.60 11.32
CA TRP A 381 -23.31 -6.96 11.08
C TRP A 381 -23.66 -7.92 12.21
N GLU A 382 -23.58 -7.49 13.47
CA GLU A 382 -24.01 -8.30 14.61
C GLU A 382 -25.49 -8.67 14.51
N GLU A 383 -26.34 -7.71 14.13
CA GLU A 383 -27.79 -7.90 13.98
C GLU A 383 -28.15 -8.78 12.78
N ARG A 384 -27.55 -8.53 11.62
CA ARG A 384 -28.02 -9.09 10.32
C ARG A 384 -27.04 -10.06 9.66
N GLY A 385 -25.82 -10.16 10.16
CA GLY A 385 -24.70 -10.84 9.49
C GLY A 385 -24.95 -12.33 9.24
N LYS A 386 -25.69 -13.03 10.12
CA LYS A 386 -26.01 -14.46 9.92
C LYS A 386 -26.89 -14.66 8.69
N GLU A 387 -27.98 -13.91 8.59
CA GLU A 387 -28.92 -13.97 7.44
C GLU A 387 -28.19 -13.62 6.13
N ILE A 388 -27.33 -12.61 6.20
CA ILE A 388 -26.46 -12.18 5.11
C ILE A 388 -25.52 -13.30 4.64
N VAL A 389 -24.86 -14.01 5.56
CA VAL A 389 -23.95 -15.11 5.21
C VAL A 389 -24.72 -16.25 4.55
N GLU A 390 -25.91 -16.57 5.06
CA GLU A 390 -26.78 -17.56 4.42
C GLU A 390 -27.21 -17.15 3.01
N GLU A 391 -27.52 -15.87 2.79
CA GLU A 391 -27.84 -15.32 1.46
C GLU A 391 -26.65 -15.46 0.49
N MET A 392 -25.46 -15.04 0.92
CA MET A 392 -24.24 -15.11 0.11
C MET A 392 -23.87 -16.57 -0.21
N ALA A 393 -23.97 -17.47 0.77
CA ALA A 393 -23.72 -18.91 0.57
C ALA A 393 -24.68 -19.51 -0.47
N LYS A 394 -25.99 -19.27 -0.34
CA LYS A 394 -27.00 -19.75 -1.31
C LYS A 394 -26.74 -19.21 -2.72
N LYS A 395 -26.34 -17.94 -2.83
CA LYS A 395 -25.98 -17.32 -4.11
C LYS A 395 -24.78 -18.03 -4.74
N MET A 396 -23.73 -18.30 -3.96
CA MET A 396 -22.53 -18.97 -4.43
C MET A 396 -22.78 -20.43 -4.83
N ASP A 397 -23.55 -21.17 -4.04
CA ASP A 397 -23.97 -22.54 -4.38
C ASP A 397 -24.70 -22.56 -5.74
N ALA A 398 -25.65 -21.64 -5.95
CA ALA A 398 -26.41 -21.54 -7.20
C ALA A 398 -25.50 -21.21 -8.40
N ILE A 399 -24.56 -20.27 -8.25
CA ILE A 399 -23.59 -19.92 -9.30
C ILE A 399 -22.70 -21.12 -9.63
N HIS A 400 -22.20 -21.82 -8.60
CA HIS A 400 -21.32 -22.97 -8.78
C HIS A 400 -22.05 -24.12 -9.49
N HIS A 401 -23.27 -24.46 -9.08
CA HIS A 401 -24.09 -25.48 -9.73
C HIS A 401 -24.40 -25.14 -11.19
N ALA A 402 -24.72 -23.88 -11.49
CA ALA A 402 -24.94 -23.42 -12.85
C ALA A 402 -23.68 -23.53 -13.73
N LYS A 403 -22.50 -23.23 -13.17
CA LYS A 403 -21.19 -23.37 -13.85
C LYS A 403 -20.90 -24.84 -14.21
N ILE A 404 -21.07 -25.75 -13.25
CA ILE A 404 -20.90 -27.20 -13.48
C ILE A 404 -21.88 -27.68 -14.57
N SER A 405 -23.16 -27.32 -14.45
CA SER A 405 -24.19 -27.73 -15.41
C SER A 405 -23.86 -27.28 -16.83
N ARG A 406 -23.34 -26.06 -17.00
CA ARG A 406 -22.90 -25.54 -18.30
C ARG A 406 -21.68 -26.30 -18.85
N GLN A 407 -20.71 -26.62 -17.99
CA GLN A 407 -19.52 -27.38 -18.40
C GLN A 407 -19.88 -28.81 -18.83
N LEU A 408 -20.77 -29.48 -18.10
CA LEU A 408 -21.27 -30.81 -18.46
C LEU A 408 -21.97 -30.78 -19.82
N LEU A 409 -22.83 -29.80 -20.05
CA LEU A 409 -23.54 -29.65 -21.33
C LEU A 409 -22.58 -29.39 -22.51
N GLN A 410 -21.52 -28.61 -22.30
CA GLN A 410 -20.48 -28.39 -23.32
C GLN A 410 -19.68 -29.67 -23.63
N LEU A 411 -19.38 -30.48 -22.61
CA LEU A 411 -18.70 -31.76 -22.80
C LEU A 411 -19.59 -32.77 -23.54
N GLU A 412 -20.88 -32.85 -23.19
CA GLU A 412 -21.84 -33.70 -23.89
C GLU A 412 -21.96 -33.34 -25.38
N MET A 413 -21.99 -32.05 -25.71
CA MET A 413 -22.00 -31.58 -27.09
C MET A 413 -20.70 -31.96 -27.84
N ALA A 414 -19.53 -31.80 -27.22
CA ALA A 414 -18.25 -32.15 -27.84
C ALA A 414 -18.07 -33.67 -28.08
N VAL A 415 -18.62 -34.51 -27.19
CA VAL A 415 -18.64 -35.97 -27.37
C VAL A 415 -19.63 -36.39 -28.46
N GLY A 416 -20.77 -35.71 -28.57
CA GLY A 416 -21.75 -35.95 -29.63
C GLY A 416 -21.23 -35.65 -31.04
N GLU A 417 -20.38 -34.64 -31.20
CA GLU A 417 -19.77 -34.27 -32.48
C GLU A 417 -18.61 -35.19 -32.90
N SER A 418 -17.87 -35.76 -31.94
CA SER A 418 -16.76 -36.69 -32.21
C SER A 418 -17.18 -38.15 -32.45
N GLY A 419 -18.41 -38.53 -32.07
CA GLY A 419 -18.99 -39.85 -32.36
C GLY A 419 -19.68 -39.98 -33.72
N GLN A 420 -19.74 -38.92 -34.53
CA GLN A 420 -20.35 -38.91 -35.88
C GLN A 420 -19.33 -38.83 -37.03
N SER A 421 -18.02 -38.87 -36.72
CA SER A 421 -16.91 -39.04 -37.68
C SER A 421 -16.32 -40.44 -37.58
#